data_AF-A0A830CHA4-F1
#
_entry.id   AF-A0A830CHA4-F1
#
_cell.length_a   1.000
_cell.length_b   1.000
_cell.length_c   1.000
_cell.angle_alpha   90.00
_cell.angle_beta   90.00
_cell.angle_gamma   90.00
#
_symmetry.space_group_name_H-M   'P 1'
#
loop_
_entity.id
_entity.type
_entity.pdbx_description
1 polymer ?
#
loop_
_entity_poly.entity_id
_entity_poly.type
_entity_poly.pdbx_seq_one_letter_code
_entity_poly.pdbx_strand_id
1 'polypeptide(L)'
;MGRGKLRMQLISNSKARRKYFEKRKKSLEKAAKDLSTLCGVDIGMIVYAPAQGKHSDQPITIWPPENQQVLVGLIDSYKASSCNKTYTLSDFFKDKTEKVEDEVKNKLQFDGGLMAKIDCCEEKDQSDEGVKNRIVRSCLEGLLQLFS
;
A
#
# COMPACT_ATOMS: atom_id res chain seq x y z
N MET A 1 10.41 -27.92 5.63
CA MET A 1 10.51 -27.09 6.84
C MET A 1 9.87 -25.73 6.57
N GLY A 2 8.80 -25.39 7.28
CA GLY A 2 8.06 -24.14 7.10
C GLY A 2 8.84 -22.92 7.60
N ARG A 3 8.66 -21.78 6.93
CA ARG A 3 9.29 -20.52 7.29
C ARG A 3 8.44 -19.84 8.37
N GLY A 4 9.01 -19.55 9.54
CA GLY A 4 8.29 -18.87 10.62
C GLY A 4 7.86 -17.45 10.25
N LYS A 5 6.71 -17.00 10.79
CA LYS A 5 6.21 -15.63 10.62
C LYS A 5 7.20 -14.63 11.20
N LEU A 6 7.67 -13.69 10.38
CA LEU A 6 8.54 -12.60 10.83
C LEU A 6 7.69 -11.49 11.46
N ARG A 7 8.15 -10.93 12.59
CA ARG A 7 7.58 -9.71 13.15
C ARG A 7 7.94 -8.51 12.26
N MET A 8 7.00 -7.58 12.07
CA MET A 8 7.20 -6.34 11.32
C MET A 8 7.94 -5.30 12.18
N GLN A 9 9.21 -5.56 12.44
CA GLN A 9 10.11 -4.69 13.20
C GLN A 9 11.47 -4.60 12.49
N LEU A 10 12.29 -3.62 12.87
CA LEU A 10 13.63 -3.49 12.33
C LEU A 10 14.45 -4.76 12.61
N ILE A 11 14.97 -5.38 11.56
CA ILE A 11 15.83 -6.56 11.69
C ILE A 11 17.17 -6.10 12.27
N SER A 12 17.53 -6.56 13.46
CA SER A 12 18.75 -6.15 14.17
C SER A 12 20.03 -6.48 13.40
N ASN A 13 20.16 -7.72 12.93
CA ASN A 13 21.32 -8.18 12.16
C ASN A 13 21.40 -7.49 10.79
N SER A 14 22.46 -6.73 10.56
CA SER A 14 22.68 -5.93 9.34
C SER A 14 22.76 -6.78 8.06
N LYS A 15 23.47 -7.92 8.10
CA LYS A 15 23.62 -8.84 6.96
C LYS A 15 22.28 -9.48 6.59
N ALA A 16 21.53 -9.92 7.60
CA ALA A 16 20.18 -10.44 7.40
C ALA A 16 19.25 -9.35 6.86
N ARG A 17 19.30 -8.14 7.44
CA ARG A 17 18.50 -6.97 7.02
C ARG A 17 18.72 -6.65 5.56
N ARG A 18 19.98 -6.61 5.08
CA ARG A 18 20.31 -6.40 3.66
C ARG A 18 19.72 -7.50 2.76
N LYS A 19 19.90 -8.77 3.13
CA LYS A 19 19.37 -9.90 2.35
C LYS A 19 17.85 -9.84 2.23
N TYR A 20 17.16 -9.52 3.32
CA TYR A 20 15.71 -9.37 3.31
C TYR A 20 15.25 -8.12 2.56
N PHE A 21 15.99 -7.00 2.66
CA PHE A 21 15.73 -5.79 1.88
C PHE A 21 15.72 -6.09 0.38
N GLU A 22 16.78 -6.71 -0.17
CA GLU A 22 16.83 -7.02 -1.60
C GLU A 22 15.70 -7.97 -2.04
N LYS A 23 15.35 -8.95 -1.19
CA LYS A 23 14.23 -9.86 -1.47
C LYS A 23 12.88 -9.14 -1.49
N ARG A 24 12.62 -8.30 -0.48
CA ARG A 24 11.37 -7.54 -0.35
C ARG A 24 11.23 -6.49 -1.43
N LYS A 25 12.34 -5.82 -1.79
CA LYS A 25 12.39 -4.86 -2.89
C LYS A 25 11.96 -5.51 -4.20
N LYS A 26 12.58 -6.64 -4.57
CA LYS A 26 12.21 -7.39 -5.78
C LYS A 26 10.75 -7.87 -5.78
N SER A 27 10.25 -8.36 -4.64
CA SER A 27 8.84 -8.76 -4.55
C SER A 27 7.89 -7.57 -4.69
N LEU A 28 8.27 -6.41 -4.17
CA LEU A 28 7.46 -5.18 -4.24
C LEU A 28 7.45 -4.61 -5.66
N GLU A 29 8.60 -4.58 -6.34
CA GLU A 29 8.70 -4.23 -7.77
C GLU A 29 7.82 -5.13 -8.64
N LYS A 30 7.81 -6.45 -8.35
CA LYS A 30 6.93 -7.39 -9.05
C LYS A 30 5.45 -7.08 -8.80
N ALA A 31 5.07 -6.88 -7.53
CA ALA A 31 3.68 -6.56 -7.19
C ALA A 31 3.21 -5.24 -7.84
N ALA A 32 4.08 -4.22 -7.89
CA ALA A 32 3.79 -2.95 -8.58
C ALA A 32 3.61 -3.16 -10.08
N LYS A 33 4.46 -3.96 -10.73
CA LYS A 33 4.33 -4.31 -12.14
C LYS A 33 3.04 -5.07 -12.43
N ASP A 34 2.74 -6.08 -11.62
CA ASP A 34 1.53 -6.90 -11.78
C ASP A 34 0.27 -6.02 -11.60
N LEU A 35 0.25 -5.16 -10.57
CA LEU A 35 -0.87 -4.25 -10.33
C LEU A 35 -1.05 -3.22 -11.46
N SER A 36 0.04 -2.63 -11.94
CA SER A 36 0.01 -1.69 -13.07
C SER A 36 -0.51 -2.37 -14.33
N THR A 37 -0.08 -3.61 -14.60
CA THR A 37 -0.49 -4.39 -15.78
C THR A 37 -1.95 -4.84 -15.70
N LEU A 38 -2.40 -5.33 -14.54
CA LEU A 38 -3.74 -5.90 -14.38
C LEU A 38 -4.81 -4.81 -14.26
N CYS A 39 -4.52 -3.71 -13.57
CA CYS A 39 -5.49 -2.65 -13.31
C CYS A 39 -5.32 -1.44 -14.22
N GLY A 40 -4.25 -1.38 -15.03
CA GLY A 40 -4.00 -0.25 -15.93
C GLY A 40 -3.75 1.06 -15.17
N VAL A 41 -3.13 0.98 -13.99
CA VAL A 41 -2.85 2.14 -13.14
C VAL A 41 -1.37 2.50 -13.19
N ASP A 42 -1.09 3.80 -13.14
CA ASP A 42 0.27 4.33 -13.05
C ASP A 42 0.77 4.20 -11.61
N ILE A 43 1.91 3.54 -11.44
CA ILE A 43 2.53 3.31 -10.14
C ILE A 43 3.99 3.77 -10.21
N GLY A 44 4.42 4.47 -9.18
CA GLY A 44 5.79 4.94 -9.03
C GLY A 44 6.32 4.60 -7.63
N MET A 45 7.60 4.25 -7.54
CA MET A 45 8.23 3.91 -6.26
C MET A 45 9.67 4.44 -6.19
N ILE A 46 10.00 5.04 -5.05
CA ILE A 46 11.35 5.48 -4.68
C ILE A 46 11.75 4.75 -3.40
N VAL A 47 12.83 3.95 -3.46
CA VAL A 47 13.31 3.15 -2.33
C VAL A 47 14.73 3.54 -1.97
N TYR A 48 14.92 3.97 -0.72
CA TYR A 48 16.23 4.23 -0.15
C TYR A 48 16.77 2.95 0.50
N ALA A 49 17.95 2.52 0.07
CA ALA A 49 18.61 1.38 0.67
C ALA A 49 19.25 1.74 2.01
N PRO A 50 19.32 0.81 2.98
CA PRO A 50 19.94 1.11 4.26
C PRO A 50 21.41 1.50 4.09
N ALA A 51 21.92 2.44 4.91
CA ALA A 51 23.32 2.86 4.87
C ALA A 51 24.30 1.67 5.06
N GLN A 52 25.39 1.66 4.29
CA GLN A 52 26.50 0.70 4.42
C GLN A 52 27.70 1.42 5.04
N GLY A 53 27.74 1.50 6.38
CA GLY A 53 28.87 2.12 7.09
C GLY A 53 28.85 3.66 7.11
N LYS A 54 30.03 4.27 7.22
CA LYS A 54 30.23 5.73 7.40
C LYS A 54 30.11 6.56 6.12
N HIS A 55 29.90 5.94 4.96
CA HIS A 55 29.69 6.67 3.71
C HIS A 55 28.20 6.94 3.50
N SER A 56 27.90 8.21 3.22
CA SER A 56 26.56 8.81 3.10
C SER A 56 25.80 8.41 1.83
N ASP A 57 26.45 7.75 0.88
CA ASP A 57 25.86 7.45 -0.42
C ASP A 57 24.98 6.20 -0.32
N GLN A 58 23.72 6.41 0.05
CA GLN A 58 22.71 5.36 0.04
C GLN A 58 22.25 5.12 -1.40
N PRO A 59 22.31 3.87 -1.91
CA PRO A 59 21.78 3.61 -3.24
C PRO A 59 20.26 3.81 -3.24
N ILE A 60 19.79 4.65 -4.17
CA ILE A 60 18.37 4.92 -4.40
C ILE A 60 17.93 4.03 -5.56
N THR A 61 16.84 3.29 -5.37
CA THR A 61 16.18 2.55 -6.45
C THR A 61 14.92 3.31 -6.84
N ILE A 62 14.81 3.64 -8.13
CA ILE A 62 13.65 4.31 -8.71
C ILE A 62 12.96 3.32 -9.65
N TRP A 63 11.65 3.13 -9.47
CA TRP A 63 10.82 2.28 -10.32
C TRP A 63 9.61 3.08 -10.83
N PRO A 64 9.19 2.90 -12.11
CA PRO A 64 9.74 1.99 -13.11
C PRO A 64 11.05 2.49 -13.75
N PRO A 65 12.05 1.62 -13.97
CA PRO A 65 13.32 2.03 -14.55
C PRO A 65 13.23 2.34 -16.05
N GLU A 66 12.27 1.74 -16.77
CA GLU A 66 12.13 1.95 -18.21
C GLU A 66 11.41 3.26 -18.54
N ASN A 67 10.60 3.81 -17.62
CA ASN A 67 9.76 4.97 -17.87
C ASN A 67 9.67 5.91 -16.65
N GLN A 68 10.75 6.65 -16.42
CA GLN A 68 10.80 7.62 -15.32
C GLN A 68 9.82 8.79 -15.48
N GLN A 69 9.29 9.04 -16.68
CA GLN A 69 8.31 10.11 -16.93
C GLN A 69 7.01 9.86 -16.17
N VAL A 70 6.60 8.59 -16.03
CA VAL A 70 5.43 8.19 -15.23
C VAL A 70 5.61 8.64 -13.78
N LEU A 71 6.80 8.45 -13.21
CA LEU A 71 7.09 8.88 -11.85
C LEU A 71 7.04 10.41 -11.70
N VAL A 72 7.58 11.16 -12.67
CA VAL A 72 7.52 12.63 -12.65
C VAL A 72 6.07 13.10 -12.70
N GLY A 73 5.26 12.56 -13.61
CA GLY A 73 3.83 12.90 -13.71
C GLY A 73 3.06 12.56 -12.44
N LEU A 74 3.35 11.41 -11.81
CA LEU A 74 2.78 11.05 -10.51
C LEU A 74 3.17 12.02 -9.40
N ILE A 75 4.42 12.47 -9.35
CA ILE A 75 4.88 13.44 -8.35
C ILE A 75 4.21 14.81 -8.57
N ASP A 76 4.08 15.24 -9.82
CA ASP A 76 3.51 16.55 -10.15
C ASP A 76 2.00 16.58 -9.89
N SER A 77 1.28 15.52 -10.27
CA SER A 77 -0.14 15.35 -9.93
C SER A 77 -0.38 15.25 -8.43
N TYR A 78 0.49 14.55 -7.69
CA TYR A 78 0.43 14.50 -6.23
C TYR A 78 0.60 15.89 -5.61
N LYS A 79 1.60 16.68 -6.05
CA LYS A 79 1.83 18.05 -5.59
C LYS A 79 0.70 19.02 -5.93
N ALA A 80 0.06 18.82 -7.08
CA ALA A 80 -1.08 19.63 -7.51
C ALA A 80 -2.37 19.29 -6.74
N SER A 81 -2.45 18.08 -6.16
CA SER A 81 -3.61 17.67 -5.36
C SER A 81 -3.62 18.34 -3.98
N SER A 82 -4.79 18.80 -3.54
CA SER A 82 -4.99 19.37 -2.19
C SER A 82 -5.11 18.30 -1.09
N CYS A 83 -5.22 17.02 -1.47
CA CYS A 83 -5.43 15.88 -0.59
C CYS A 83 -4.14 15.07 -0.44
N ASN A 84 -3.22 15.54 0.41
CA ASN A 84 -1.98 14.84 0.74
C ASN A 84 -2.19 13.76 1.81
N LYS A 85 -3.25 12.94 1.68
CA LYS A 85 -3.51 11.85 2.64
C LYS A 85 -2.45 10.76 2.44
N THR A 86 -1.39 10.83 3.25
CA THR A 86 -0.38 9.79 3.31
C THR A 86 -0.92 8.63 4.14
N TYR A 87 -1.06 7.46 3.53
CA TYR A 87 -1.46 6.25 4.25
C TYR A 87 -0.22 5.61 4.90
N THR A 88 -0.09 5.74 6.22
CA THR A 88 1.04 5.20 6.96
C THR A 88 0.73 3.83 7.55
N LEU A 89 1.76 3.12 8.02
CA LEU A 89 1.56 1.86 8.76
C LEU A 89 0.72 2.06 10.03
N SER A 90 0.81 3.23 10.66
CA SER A 90 0.00 3.56 11.83
C SER A 90 -1.48 3.59 11.46
N ASP A 91 -1.81 4.14 10.30
CA ASP A 91 -3.19 4.18 9.80
C ASP A 91 -3.67 2.78 9.46
N PHE A 92 -2.84 1.96 8.82
CA PHE A 92 -3.17 0.54 8.59
C PHE A 92 -3.46 -0.24 9.88
N PHE A 93 -2.65 -0.06 10.92
CA PHE A 93 -2.89 -0.74 12.20
C PHE A 93 -4.12 -0.19 12.92
N LYS A 94 -4.37 1.13 12.85
CA LYS A 94 -5.61 1.73 13.35
C LYS A 94 -6.82 1.15 12.65
N ASP A 95 -6.87 1.14 11.33
CA ASP A 95 -7.96 0.57 10.54
C ASP A 95 -8.20 -0.90 10.87
N LYS A 96 -7.12 -1.67 11.11
CA LYS A 96 -7.21 -3.07 11.49
C LYS A 96 -7.75 -3.27 12.90
N THR A 97 -7.33 -2.44 13.85
CA THR A 97 -7.84 -2.48 15.22
C THR A 97 -9.31 -2.04 15.24
N GLU A 98 -9.67 -0.97 14.53
CA GLU A 98 -11.04 -0.46 14.42
C GLU A 98 -11.98 -1.52 13.82
N LYS A 99 -11.57 -2.22 12.76
CA LYS A 99 -12.37 -3.33 12.21
C LYS A 99 -12.62 -4.45 13.22
N VAL A 100 -11.62 -4.80 14.03
CA VAL A 100 -11.79 -5.81 15.09
C VAL A 100 -12.70 -5.28 16.19
N GLU A 101 -12.57 -4.01 16.57
CA GLU A 101 -13.43 -3.36 17.55
C GLU A 101 -14.88 -3.28 17.07
N ASP A 102 -15.10 -2.98 15.80
CA ASP A 102 -16.43 -2.92 15.21
C ASP A 102 -17.04 -4.32 15.04
N GLU A 103 -16.25 -5.34 14.70
CA GLU A 103 -16.71 -6.73 14.74
C GLU A 103 -17.07 -7.18 16.16
N VAL A 104 -16.38 -6.67 17.18
CA VAL A 104 -16.70 -6.93 18.60
C VAL A 104 -17.96 -6.17 19.02
N LYS A 105 -18.10 -4.89 18.66
CA LYS A 105 -19.31 -4.07 18.91
C LYS A 105 -20.53 -4.63 18.20
N ASN A 106 -20.41 -5.03 16.94
CA ASN A 106 -21.49 -5.62 16.15
C ASN A 106 -21.96 -6.97 16.72
N LYS A 107 -21.08 -7.74 17.38
CA LYS A 107 -21.46 -8.96 18.11
C LYS A 107 -22.14 -8.68 19.45
N LEU A 108 -21.96 -7.47 20.01
CA LEU A 108 -22.55 -7.02 21.27
C LEU A 108 -23.80 -6.16 21.07
N GLN A 109 -24.05 -5.64 19.88
CA GLN A 109 -25.18 -4.78 19.54
C GLN A 109 -26.10 -5.46 18.52
N PHE A 110 -26.89 -6.42 18.99
CA PHE A 110 -28.15 -6.75 18.36
C PHE A 110 -29.25 -5.91 19.01
N ASP A 111 -29.13 -4.59 18.99
CA ASP A 111 -30.20 -3.63 19.31
C ASP A 111 -29.75 -2.21 18.93
N GLY A 112 -30.40 -1.63 17.93
CA GLY A 112 -30.33 -0.19 17.63
C GLY A 112 -29.19 0.25 16.72
N GLY A 113 -29.51 0.51 15.45
CA GLY A 113 -28.55 0.99 14.46
C GLY A 113 -28.07 2.42 14.67
N LEU A 114 -26.91 2.72 14.07
CA LEU A 114 -26.60 4.04 13.50
C LEU A 114 -25.46 3.91 12.46
N MET A 115 -25.57 4.69 11.39
CA MET A 115 -24.59 4.84 10.31
C MET A 115 -23.18 5.13 10.83
N ALA A 116 -22.20 4.36 10.36
CA ALA A 116 -20.81 4.81 10.32
C ALA A 116 -20.59 5.54 8.99
N LYS A 117 -20.44 6.86 9.08
CA LYS A 117 -20.09 7.74 7.98
C LYS A 117 -18.60 7.59 7.71
N ILE A 118 -18.22 6.95 6.61
CA ILE A 118 -16.85 7.01 6.10
C ILE A 118 -16.74 8.29 5.29
N ASP A 119 -16.29 9.38 5.93
CA ASP A 119 -15.95 10.62 5.23
C ASP A 119 -14.58 10.45 4.53
N CYS A 120 -14.59 9.86 3.35
CA CYS A 120 -13.53 10.06 2.37
C CYS A 120 -13.99 11.10 1.35
N CYS A 121 -13.94 12.37 1.76
CA CYS A 121 -14.05 13.57 0.93
C CYS A 121 -15.14 13.51 -0.17
N GLU A 122 -16.35 13.96 0.15
CA GLU A 122 -17.20 14.57 -0.87
C GLU A 122 -16.55 15.90 -1.31
N GLU A 123 -16.14 16.01 -2.58
CA GLU A 123 -16.95 16.74 -3.57
C GLU A 123 -16.38 16.62 -5.01
N LYS A 124 -17.28 16.15 -5.88
CA LYS A 124 -17.58 16.60 -7.26
C LYS A 124 -16.42 16.78 -8.25
N ASP A 125 -16.31 15.84 -9.18
CA ASP A 125 -16.53 16.20 -10.59
C ASP A 125 -17.07 15.03 -11.42
N GLN A 126 -17.97 15.38 -12.32
CA GLN A 126 -18.89 14.53 -13.04
C GLN A 126 -18.21 13.88 -14.27
N SER A 127 -17.77 12.63 -14.17
CA SER A 127 -17.86 11.59 -15.23
C SER A 127 -16.94 10.38 -14.93
N ASP A 128 -17.50 9.17 -15.03
CA ASP A 128 -16.79 7.88 -15.15
C ASP A 128 -16.05 7.24 -13.95
N GLU A 129 -16.32 7.67 -12.70
CA GLU A 129 -15.77 7.05 -11.47
C GLU A 129 -16.61 5.86 -10.92
N GLY A 130 -17.67 5.43 -11.62
CA GLY A 130 -18.56 4.36 -11.14
C GLY A 130 -18.11 2.93 -11.48
N VAL A 131 -17.35 2.76 -12.57
CA VAL A 131 -16.99 1.44 -13.10
C VAL A 131 -15.65 0.95 -12.55
N LYS A 132 -14.68 1.85 -12.35
CA LYS A 132 -13.32 1.51 -11.88
C LYS A 132 -13.30 1.02 -10.43
N ASN A 133 -14.07 1.65 -9.54
CA ASN A 133 -14.16 1.24 -8.13
C ASN A 133 -14.87 -0.12 -7.93
N ARG A 134 -15.67 -0.57 -8.90
CA ARG A 134 -16.27 -1.93 -8.87
C ARG A 134 -15.27 -2.98 -9.37
N ILE A 135 -14.43 -2.66 -10.34
CA ILE A 135 -13.38 -3.56 -10.87
C ILE A 135 -12.28 -3.78 -9.83
N VAL A 136 -11.80 -2.72 -9.17
CA VAL A 136 -10.73 -2.84 -8.16
C VAL A 136 -11.19 -3.68 -6.96
N ARG A 137 -12.45 -3.53 -6.52
CA ARG A 137 -13.03 -4.35 -5.44
C ARG A 137 -13.19 -5.81 -5.87
N SER A 138 -13.68 -6.06 -7.08
CA SER A 138 -13.85 -7.42 -7.62
C SER A 138 -12.51 -8.15 -7.84
N CYS A 139 -11.45 -7.44 -8.26
CA CYS A 139 -10.11 -8.02 -8.41
C CYS A 139 -9.46 -8.33 -7.05
N LEU A 140 -9.64 -7.47 -6.04
CA LEU A 140 -9.07 -7.67 -4.72
C LEU A 140 -9.76 -8.81 -3.95
N GLU A 141 -11.08 -8.97 -4.12
CA GLU A 141 -11.84 -10.09 -3.57
C GLU A 141 -11.49 -11.42 -4.26
N GLY A 142 -11.26 -11.42 -5.57
CA GLY A 142 -10.79 -12.61 -6.32
C GLY A 142 -9.37 -13.07 -5.91
N LEU A 143 -8.47 -12.13 -5.61
CA LEU A 143 -7.11 -12.45 -5.15
C LEU A 143 -7.06 -13.00 -3.71
N LEU A 144 -8.02 -12.63 -2.86
CA LEU A 144 -8.12 -13.15 -1.49
C LEU A 144 -8.67 -14.58 -1.42
N GLN A 145 -9.38 -15.06 -2.44
CA GLN A 145 -9.83 -16.46 -2.53
C GLN A 145 -8.77 -17.42 -3.08
N LEU A 146 -7.68 -16.91 -3.68
CA LEU A 146 -6.60 -17.74 -4.25
C LEU A 146 -5.44 -18.01 -3.26
N PHE A 147 -5.47 -17.41 -2.08
CA PHE A 147 -4.42 -17.55 -1.05
C PHE A 147 -4.94 -18.03 0.32
N SER A 148 -6.18 -18.55 0.37
CA SER A 148 -6.65 -19.42 1.45
C SER A 148 -6.66 -20.87 1.00
#